data_AF-A0A2V8JF24-F1
#
_entry.id   AF-A0A2V8JF24-F1
#
_cell.length_a   1.000
_cell.length_b   1.000
_cell.length_c   1.000
_cell.angle_alpha   90.00
_cell.angle_beta   90.00
_cell.angle_gamma   90.00
#
_symmetry.space_group_name_H-M   'P 1'
#
loop_
_entity.id
_entity.type
_entity.pdbx_description
1 polymer ?
#
loop_
_entity_poly.entity_id
_entity_poly.type
_entity_poly.pdbx_seq_one_letter_code
_entity_poly.pdbx_strand_id
1 'polypeptide(L)'
;MLKVVYRALKNEVTSVELEQVPTYIGGEVGLSFSGNGPLYCSWAENAGWNDHFSLQLMRRSHFSAGSLENHDASQFPLWRPHIGKVLSSWRVPGFNSTPHVLELCFTESCVYIGDGYENVFGDGDDVVISNSLEDEGNPITWTTLVSSTSEQTA
;
A
#
# COMPACT_ATOMS: atom_id res chain seq x y z
N MET A 1 -4.79 -16.81 4.57
CA MET A 1 -5.53 -15.67 5.14
C MET A 1 -4.60 -14.47 5.24
N LEU A 2 -5.05 -13.34 4.68
CA LEU A 2 -4.39 -12.04 4.77
C LEU A 2 -4.70 -11.40 6.13
N LYS A 3 -3.69 -10.78 6.74
CA LYS A 3 -3.82 -9.82 7.85
C LYS A 3 -3.21 -8.50 7.39
N VAL A 4 -3.90 -7.40 7.69
CA VAL A 4 -3.45 -6.05 7.32
C VAL A 4 -3.37 -5.19 8.58
N VAL A 5 -2.25 -4.49 8.73
CA VAL A 5 -2.01 -3.59 9.86
C VAL A 5 -1.57 -2.25 9.30
N TYR A 6 -2.33 -1.20 9.58
CA TYR A 6 -1.85 0.16 9.37
C TYR A 6 -0.96 0.52 10.55
N ARG A 7 0.26 0.99 10.25
CA ARG A 7 1.26 1.37 11.26
C ARG A 7 1.54 2.86 11.09
N ALA A 8 0.80 3.68 11.82
CA ALA A 8 0.86 5.14 11.69
C ALA A 8 1.71 5.77 12.79
N LEU A 9 2.29 6.93 12.53
CA LEU A 9 2.96 7.76 13.52
C LEU A 9 1.95 8.22 14.58
N LYS A 10 2.41 8.27 15.83
CA LYS A 10 1.55 8.53 16.99
C LYS A 10 0.92 9.92 16.91
N ASN A 11 -0.40 9.97 17.13
CA ASN A 11 -1.22 11.18 17.09
C ASN A 11 -1.33 11.87 15.71
N GLU A 12 -0.89 11.23 14.63
CA GLU A 12 -1.04 11.80 13.28
C GLU A 12 -2.35 11.40 12.61
N VAL A 13 -3.04 10.38 13.12
CA VAL A 13 -4.29 9.89 12.52
C VAL A 13 -5.27 9.40 13.57
N THR A 14 -6.55 9.67 13.35
CA THR A 14 -7.67 9.20 14.18
C THR A 14 -8.25 7.90 13.62
N SER A 15 -8.92 7.10 14.46
CA SER A 15 -9.58 5.88 13.99
C SER A 15 -10.61 6.10 12.89
N VAL A 16 -11.25 7.29 12.87
CA VAL A 16 -12.24 7.64 11.84
C VAL A 16 -11.58 7.86 10.49
N GLU A 17 -10.42 8.53 10.46
CA GLU A 17 -9.64 8.76 9.23
C GLU A 17 -9.10 7.44 8.65
N LEU A 18 -8.73 6.49 9.52
CA LEU A 18 -8.25 5.17 9.09
C LEU A 18 -9.30 4.31 8.37
N GLU A 19 -10.58 4.63 8.52
CA GLU A 19 -11.68 3.94 7.83
C GLU A 19 -12.08 4.62 6.51
N GLN A 20 -11.56 5.81 6.22
CA GLN A 20 -11.84 6.55 4.98
C GLN A 20 -11.12 5.92 3.79
N VAL A 21 -11.70 6.10 2.60
CA VAL A 21 -11.13 5.65 1.33
C VAL A 21 -11.13 6.84 0.37
N PRO A 22 -9.96 7.28 -0.13
CA PRO A 22 -8.61 6.80 0.20
C PRO A 22 -8.26 6.97 1.69
N THR A 23 -7.44 6.07 2.22
CA THR A 23 -6.83 6.19 3.55
C THR A 23 -5.44 6.79 3.40
N TYR A 24 -5.04 7.65 4.32
CA TYR A 24 -3.75 8.34 4.32
C TYR A 24 -3.08 8.21 5.68
N ILE A 25 -1.83 7.76 5.73
CA ILE A 25 -1.08 7.61 6.98
C ILE A 25 0.40 8.01 6.84
N GLY A 26 0.88 8.77 7.81
CA GLY A 26 2.32 8.95 8.06
C GLY A 26 2.90 7.70 8.68
N GLY A 27 3.38 6.76 7.85
CA GLY A 27 3.91 5.49 8.34
C GLY A 27 4.07 4.39 7.29
N GLU A 28 3.55 3.21 7.59
CA GLU A 28 3.65 2.05 6.70
C GLU A 28 2.47 1.07 6.85
N VAL A 29 2.27 0.23 5.83
CA VAL A 29 1.28 -0.84 5.84
C VAL A 29 1.99 -2.19 5.97
N GLY A 30 1.63 -2.96 6.99
CA GLY A 30 2.06 -4.33 7.18
C GLY A 30 1.06 -5.33 6.60
N LEU A 31 1.51 -6.13 5.65
CA LEU A 31 0.72 -7.21 5.02
C LEU A 31 1.29 -8.57 5.41
N SER A 32 0.46 -9.45 5.93
CA SER A 32 0.86 -10.83 6.26
C SER A 32 -0.07 -11.83 5.61
N PHE A 33 0.45 -12.59 4.65
CA PHE A 33 -0.25 -13.73 4.06
C PHE A 33 0.14 -15.01 4.82
N SER A 34 -0.81 -15.94 5.02
CA SER A 34 -0.56 -17.20 5.74
C SER A 34 0.73 -17.89 5.30
N GLY A 35 1.55 -18.25 6.29
CA GLY A 35 2.82 -18.97 6.08
C GLY A 35 4.01 -18.07 5.74
N ASN A 36 3.81 -16.76 5.56
CA ASN A 36 4.87 -15.81 5.23
C ASN A 36 5.06 -14.77 6.34
N GLY A 37 6.29 -14.26 6.45
CA GLY A 37 6.58 -13.07 7.25
C GLY A 37 5.97 -11.81 6.65
N PRO A 38 5.81 -10.74 7.45
CA PRO A 38 5.19 -9.50 6.99
C PRO A 38 5.97 -8.88 5.82
N LEU A 39 5.23 -8.33 4.87
CA LEU A 39 5.71 -7.36 3.90
C LEU A 39 5.29 -5.98 4.40
N TYR A 40 6.25 -5.06 4.48
CA TYR A 40 6.01 -3.68 4.85
C TYR A 40 6.06 -2.83 3.59
N CYS A 41 5.02 -2.02 3.40
CA CYS A 41 4.90 -1.05 2.32
C CYS A 41 5.01 0.34 2.93
N SER A 42 6.05 1.08 2.58
CA SER A 42 6.34 2.42 3.09
C SER A 42 6.93 3.28 1.99
N TRP A 43 7.05 4.57 2.21
CA TRP A 43 7.78 5.47 1.31
C TRP A 43 9.25 5.57 1.75
N ALA A 44 10.11 6.04 0.87
CA ALA A 44 11.47 6.44 1.24
C ALA A 44 11.99 7.57 0.37
N GLU A 45 12.67 8.51 1.01
CA GLU A 45 13.38 9.60 0.35
C GLU A 45 14.66 9.09 -0.33
N ASN A 46 14.94 9.58 -1.54
CA ASN A 46 16.16 9.34 -2.32
C ASN A 46 16.56 7.86 -2.41
N ALA A 47 15.58 6.98 -2.64
CA ALA A 47 15.79 5.53 -2.71
C ALA A 47 16.60 5.05 -3.93
N GLY A 48 17.22 5.97 -4.68
CA GLY A 48 17.98 5.71 -5.90
C GLY A 48 17.14 5.78 -7.19
N TRP A 49 15.95 6.36 -7.12
CA TRP A 49 15.07 6.60 -8.26
C TRP A 49 15.09 8.06 -8.71
N ASN A 50 14.35 8.36 -9.77
CA ASN A 50 14.33 9.70 -10.36
C ASN A 50 13.54 10.71 -9.53
N ASP A 51 12.45 10.25 -8.91
CA ASP A 51 11.60 11.09 -8.05
C ASP A 51 12.16 11.13 -6.62
N HIS A 52 11.74 12.13 -5.83
CA HIS A 52 12.33 12.38 -4.52
C HIS A 52 11.96 11.30 -3.50
N PHE A 53 10.73 10.81 -3.59
CA PHE A 53 10.15 9.72 -2.83
C PHE A 53 9.72 8.59 -3.76
N SER A 54 9.62 7.40 -3.18
CA SER A 54 9.18 6.20 -3.89
C SER A 54 8.71 5.15 -2.90
N LEU A 55 7.90 4.22 -3.39
CA LEU A 55 7.48 3.05 -2.62
C LEU A 55 8.65 2.11 -2.35
N GLN A 56 8.80 1.72 -1.09
CA GLN A 56 9.65 0.63 -0.64
C GLN A 56 8.83 -0.55 -0.11
N LEU A 57 9.17 -1.73 -0.60
CA LEU A 57 8.64 -3.01 -0.14
C LEU A 57 9.73 -3.78 0.61
N MET A 58 9.52 -4.01 1.90
CA MET A 58 10.56 -4.53 2.80
C MET A 58 10.07 -5.69 3.66
N ARG A 59 11.00 -6.55 4.11
CA ARG A 59 10.72 -7.63 5.09
C ARG A 59 10.86 -7.18 6.55
N ARG A 60 11.27 -5.93 6.76
CA ARG A 60 11.40 -5.29 8.07
C ARG A 60 10.78 -3.90 7.96
N SER A 61 10.32 -3.40 9.11
CA SER A 61 9.82 -2.04 9.28
C SER A 61 10.84 -1.03 8.76
N HIS A 62 10.39 0.00 8.03
CA HIS A 62 11.21 1.16 7.70
C HIS A 62 11.53 1.98 8.96
N PHE A 63 10.53 2.06 9.85
CA PHE A 63 10.60 2.84 11.09
C PHE A 63 11.27 2.08 12.24
N SER A 64 11.84 2.87 13.16
CA SER A 64 12.38 2.37 14.43
C SER A 64 11.29 1.75 15.32
N ALA A 65 11.70 0.81 16.17
CA ALA A 65 10.78 0.16 17.09
C ALA A 65 10.15 1.18 18.06
N GLY A 66 8.81 1.16 18.18
CA GLY A 66 8.06 2.03 19.07
C GLY A 66 7.65 3.39 18.48
N SER A 67 8.11 3.73 17.26
CA SER A 67 7.74 4.96 16.56
C SER A 67 6.31 4.94 16.02
N LEU A 68 5.76 3.76 15.76
CA LEU A 68 4.44 3.58 15.13
C LEU A 68 3.43 2.94 16.09
N GLU A 69 2.19 3.36 15.96
CA GLU A 69 1.00 2.72 16.51
C GLU A 69 0.37 1.78 15.48
N ASN A 70 -0.05 0.61 15.94
CA ASN A 70 -0.61 -0.43 15.08
C ASN A 70 -2.14 -0.42 15.16
N HIS A 71 -2.78 -0.37 14.00
CA HIS A 71 -4.23 -0.45 13.85
C HIS A 71 -4.57 -1.67 12.99
N ASP A 72 -5.45 -2.55 13.48
CA ASP A 72 -5.90 -3.71 12.72
C ASP A 72 -6.84 -3.27 11.60
N ALA A 73 -6.26 -3.06 10.41
CA ALA A 73 -6.97 -2.62 9.24
C ALA A 73 -7.74 -3.75 8.54
N SER A 74 -7.58 -5.00 8.99
CA SER A 74 -8.28 -6.15 8.41
C SER A 74 -9.81 -6.02 8.52
N GLN A 75 -10.30 -5.21 9.47
CA GLN A 75 -11.73 -4.96 9.66
C GLN A 75 -12.25 -3.70 8.95
N PHE A 76 -11.36 -2.86 8.41
CA PHE A 76 -11.75 -1.61 7.77
C PHE A 76 -12.48 -1.85 6.44
N PRO A 77 -13.38 -0.93 6.03
CA PRO A 77 -14.25 -1.11 4.86
C PRO A 77 -13.50 -1.50 3.59
N LEU A 78 -12.32 -0.94 3.35
CA LEU A 78 -11.49 -1.24 2.18
C LEU A 78 -10.98 -2.68 2.16
N TRP A 79 -10.51 -3.21 3.30
CA TRP A 79 -9.86 -4.52 3.37
C TRP A 79 -10.82 -5.66 3.64
N ARG A 80 -11.92 -5.41 4.37
CA ARG A 80 -12.86 -6.43 4.83
C ARG A 80 -13.34 -7.37 3.71
N PRO A 81 -13.66 -6.91 2.48
CA PRO A 81 -14.07 -7.80 1.39
C PRO A 81 -12.99 -8.81 0.94
N HIS A 82 -11.71 -8.49 1.20
CA HIS A 82 -10.56 -9.26 0.74
C HIS A 82 -10.03 -10.26 1.78
N ILE A 83 -10.44 -10.13 3.04
CA ILE A 83 -9.98 -11.04 4.10
C ILE A 83 -10.50 -12.45 3.83
N GLY A 84 -9.58 -13.41 3.81
CA GLY A 84 -9.87 -14.82 3.49
C GLY A 84 -9.94 -15.12 1.99
N LYS A 85 -9.85 -14.11 1.12
CA LYS A 85 -9.81 -14.29 -0.34
C LYS A 85 -8.38 -14.61 -0.81
N VAL A 86 -8.29 -15.23 -1.98
CA VAL A 86 -7.03 -15.53 -2.66
C VAL A 86 -6.59 -14.30 -3.44
N LEU A 87 -5.32 -13.93 -3.29
CA LEU A 87 -4.66 -12.93 -4.14
C LEU A 87 -4.45 -13.56 -5.52
N SER A 88 -5.07 -13.00 -6.56
CA SER A 88 -5.01 -13.52 -7.93
C SER A 88 -3.82 -12.95 -8.70
N SER A 89 -3.49 -11.68 -8.47
CA SER A 89 -2.34 -11.03 -9.07
C SER A 89 -1.84 -9.89 -8.21
N TRP A 90 -0.60 -9.52 -8.46
CA TRP A 90 -0.04 -8.29 -7.93
C TRP A 90 0.90 -7.66 -8.95
N ARG A 91 1.06 -6.35 -8.87
CA ARG A 91 2.04 -5.61 -9.65
C ARG A 91 2.52 -4.38 -8.90
N VAL A 92 3.62 -3.82 -9.40
CA VAL A 92 4.18 -2.56 -8.89
C VAL A 92 4.09 -1.52 -10.01
N PRO A 93 3.00 -0.73 -10.06
CA PRO A 93 2.93 0.43 -10.92
C PRO A 93 3.90 1.53 -10.50
N GLY A 94 4.39 2.26 -11.49
CA GLY A 94 5.25 3.42 -11.33
C GLY A 94 5.07 4.42 -12.47
N PHE A 95 5.60 5.62 -12.29
CA PHE A 95 5.77 6.60 -13.37
C PHE A 95 7.24 7.04 -13.40
N ASN A 96 7.74 7.55 -14.53
CA ASN A 96 9.16 7.89 -14.69
C ASN A 96 10.16 6.77 -14.34
N SER A 97 9.73 5.51 -14.43
CA SER A 97 10.46 4.32 -13.98
C SER A 97 10.71 4.24 -12.46
N THR A 98 10.04 5.07 -11.67
CA THR A 98 10.03 5.03 -10.21
C THR A 98 8.82 4.23 -9.71
N PRO A 99 9.00 3.24 -8.82
CA PRO A 99 7.88 2.51 -8.23
C PRO A 99 7.14 3.39 -7.22
N HIS A 100 5.82 3.51 -7.37
CA HIS A 100 5.01 4.26 -6.39
C HIS A 100 3.85 3.48 -5.82
N VAL A 101 3.40 2.42 -6.48
CA VAL A 101 2.21 1.69 -6.04
C VAL A 101 2.50 0.20 -6.00
N LEU A 102 1.94 -0.48 -5.01
CA LEU A 102 1.71 -1.90 -4.96
C LEU A 102 0.22 -2.12 -5.20
N GLU A 103 -0.09 -2.73 -6.33
CA GLU A 103 -1.43 -3.18 -6.65
C GLU A 103 -1.59 -4.65 -6.22
N LEU A 104 -2.64 -4.92 -5.44
CA LEU A 104 -3.02 -6.24 -4.99
C LEU A 104 -4.43 -6.54 -5.51
N CYS A 105 -4.54 -7.43 -6.48
CA CYS A 105 -5.84 -7.83 -7.02
C CYS A 105 -6.27 -9.16 -6.42
N PHE A 106 -7.50 -9.16 -5.93
CA PHE A 106 -8.23 -10.33 -5.48
C PHE A 106 -9.32 -10.66 -6.51
N THR A 107 -10.04 -11.75 -6.29
CA THR A 107 -11.11 -12.19 -7.22
C THR A 107 -12.18 -11.13 -7.48
N GLU A 108 -12.48 -10.25 -6.51
CA GLU A 108 -13.60 -9.31 -6.58
C GLU A 108 -13.19 -7.88 -6.97
N SER A 109 -12.01 -7.42 -6.50
CA SER A 109 -11.49 -6.08 -6.76
C SER A 109 -10.01 -5.99 -6.35
N CYS A 110 -9.38 -4.85 -6.63
CA CYS A 110 -7.99 -4.57 -6.27
C CYS A 110 -7.91 -3.50 -5.16
N VAL A 111 -6.83 -3.58 -4.39
CA VAL A 111 -6.41 -2.57 -3.43
C VAL A 111 -5.04 -2.06 -3.83
N TYR A 112 -4.83 -0.75 -3.69
CA TYR A 112 -3.62 -0.05 -4.05
C TYR A 112 -3.00 0.53 -2.78
N ILE A 113 -1.70 0.31 -2.59
CA ILE A 113 -0.91 0.88 -1.50
C ILE A 113 0.30 1.57 -2.12
N GLY A 114 0.58 2.81 -1.77
CA GLY A 114 1.64 3.56 -2.43
C GLY A 114 2.10 4.74 -1.61
N ASP A 115 3.20 5.34 -2.02
CA ASP A 115 3.58 6.68 -1.56
C ASP A 115 2.70 7.75 -2.22
N GLY A 116 2.52 8.87 -1.55
CA GLY A 116 1.64 9.93 -2.02
C GLY A 116 1.62 11.18 -1.18
N TYR A 117 0.85 12.16 -1.65
CA TYR A 117 0.55 13.42 -0.99
C TYR A 117 -0.94 13.76 -1.18
N GLU A 118 -1.58 14.39 -0.20
CA GLU A 118 -2.99 14.85 -0.31
C GLU A 118 -3.99 13.75 -0.74
N ASN A 119 -3.74 12.50 -0.34
CA ASN A 119 -4.51 11.30 -0.71
C ASN A 119 -4.38 10.83 -2.17
N VAL A 120 -3.39 11.33 -2.89
CA VAL A 120 -3.08 10.95 -4.28
C VAL A 120 -1.75 10.20 -4.32
N PHE A 121 -1.66 9.14 -5.13
CA PHE A 121 -0.40 8.43 -5.32
C PHE A 121 0.63 9.27 -6.07
N GLY A 122 1.87 9.22 -5.61
CA GLY A 122 3.03 9.81 -6.27
C GLY A 122 4.08 10.32 -5.30
N ASP A 123 5.03 11.09 -5.82
CA ASP A 123 6.22 11.58 -5.13
C ASP A 123 5.92 12.32 -3.81
N GLY A 124 5.74 11.57 -2.72
CA GLY A 124 5.32 12.08 -1.42
C GLY A 124 5.77 11.21 -0.24
N ASP A 125 5.69 11.80 0.95
CA ASP A 125 6.23 11.28 2.22
C ASP A 125 5.16 10.67 3.13
N ASP A 126 4.08 10.16 2.53
CA ASP A 126 3.01 9.46 3.24
C ASP A 126 2.58 8.21 2.49
N VAL A 127 1.89 7.30 3.18
CA VAL A 127 1.30 6.13 2.55
C VAL A 127 -0.18 6.35 2.28
N VAL A 128 -0.56 6.19 1.01
CA VAL A 128 -1.93 6.20 0.53
C VAL A 128 -2.41 4.75 0.35
N ILE A 129 -3.65 4.48 0.73
CA ILE A 129 -4.32 3.20 0.48
C ILE A 129 -5.68 3.48 -0.19
N SER A 130 -5.92 2.90 -1.36
CA SER A 130 -7.09 3.20 -2.18
C SER A 130 -7.66 1.97 -2.89
N ASN A 131 -8.87 2.11 -3.43
CA ASN A 131 -9.49 1.19 -4.38
C ASN A 131 -9.42 1.68 -5.84
N SER A 132 -8.72 2.78 -6.10
CA SER A 132 -8.47 3.35 -7.43
C SER A 132 -7.04 3.86 -7.56
N LEU A 133 -6.46 3.74 -8.76
CA LEU A 133 -5.19 4.39 -9.16
C LEU A 133 -5.39 5.83 -9.67
N GLU A 134 -6.61 6.17 -10.03
CA GLU A 134 -6.94 7.45 -10.64
C GLU A 134 -7.43 8.41 -9.57
N ASP A 135 -6.84 9.61 -9.56
CA ASP A 135 -7.41 10.79 -8.92
C ASP A 135 -8.21 11.58 -9.96
N GLU A 136 -9.34 12.16 -9.57
CA GLU A 136 -10.30 12.82 -10.47
C GLU A 136 -9.71 14.03 -11.23
N GLY A 137 -8.52 14.51 -10.83
CA GLY A 137 -7.89 15.72 -11.38
C GLY A 137 -6.65 15.53 -12.28
N ASN A 138 -5.94 14.39 -12.24
CA ASN A 138 -4.68 14.22 -12.97
C ASN A 138 -4.44 12.75 -13.41
N PRO A 139 -4.67 12.40 -14.69
CA PRO A 139 -4.43 11.04 -15.16
C PRO A 139 -2.92 10.76 -15.27
N ILE A 140 -2.36 10.11 -14.26
CA ILE A 140 -1.00 9.56 -14.30
C ILE A 140 -0.98 8.34 -15.21
N THR A 141 -0.04 8.29 -16.17
CA THR A 141 0.18 7.08 -16.96
C THR A 141 1.05 6.09 -16.18
N TRP A 142 0.39 5.13 -15.56
CA TRP A 142 1.03 4.08 -14.78
C TRP A 142 1.70 3.03 -15.67
N THR A 143 3.01 2.85 -15.51
CA THR A 143 3.77 1.77 -16.12
C THR A 143 3.96 0.64 -15.11
N THR A 144 3.72 -0.60 -15.53
CA THR A 144 3.98 -1.77 -14.68
C THR A 144 5.48 -2.09 -14.69
N LEU A 145 6.15 -1.99 -13.53
CA LEU A 145 7.58 -2.28 -13.39
C LEU A 145 7.85 -3.74 -13.03
N VAL A 146 7.00 -4.32 -12.18
CA VAL A 146 7.05 -5.73 -11.75
C VAL A 146 5.63 -6.27 -11.70
N SER A 147 5.43 -7.54 -12.05
CA SER A 147 4.12 -8.19 -11.93
C SER A 147 4.24 -9.69 -11.69
N SER A 148 3.16 -10.27 -11.16
CA SER A 148 2.97 -11.70 -11.03
C SER A 148 1.47 -12.02 -11.09
N THR A 149 1.15 -13.17 -11.68
CA THR A 149 -0.17 -13.79 -11.64
C THR A 149 -0.06 -15.14 -10.96
N SER A 150 -1.08 -15.52 -10.18
CA SER A 150 -1.23 -16.93 -9.81
C SER A 150 -1.85 -17.65 -11.00
N GLU A 151 -1.05 -18.37 -11.78
CA GLU A 151 -1.60 -19.39 -12.67
C GLU A 151 -2.31 -20.43 -11.79
N GLN A 152 -3.65 -20.43 -11.77
CA GLN A 152 -4.39 -21.56 -11.23
C GLN A 152 -4.16 -22.73 -12.17
N THR A 153 -3.29 -23.66 -11.81
CA THR A 153 -3.37 -25.02 -12.35
C THR A 153 -4.72 -25.60 -11.92
N ALA A 154 -5.55 -25.89 -12.93
CA ALA A 154 -6.86 -26.51 -12.84
C ALA A 154 -6.86 -27.87 -12.14
#